data_AF-A0A1H9XQ30-F1
#
_entry.id   AF-A0A1H9XQ30-F1
#
_cell.length_a   1.000
_cell.length_b   1.000
_cell.length_c   1.000
_cell.angle_alpha   90.00
_cell.angle_beta   90.00
_cell.angle_gamma   90.00
#
_symmetry.space_group_name_H-M   'P 1'
#
loop_
_entity.id
_entity.type
_entity.pdbx_description
1 polymer ?
#
loop_
_entity_poly.entity_id
_entity_poly.type
_entity_poly.pdbx_seq_one_letter_code
_entity_poly.pdbx_strand_id
1 'polypeptide(L)'
;MMNHACDLDGSKVVLFRKNPDGRPRQRRASGDGPRSQVLTTNVGLQIPAGLTFDDWERAGRQLSGIVNSSSWWLGDWLVYGKDHYTDRYQLGIRAAGLQYQTLRNYAWVSRRFELHRRRSGLTFQHHAELASLSVREQDLWLDRAEQTGWTTKQLRNAIRLTREDERNQGKQVEATRQLAVPGNRLQWWHKAAEQSGIDFEQWVLATLDNAAERALEETEEQAGLSA
;
A
#
# COMPACT_ATOMS: atom_id res chain seq x y z
N MET A 1 -13.32 -24.74 50.81
CA MET A 1 -14.66 -24.21 51.16
C MET A 1 -14.57 -22.69 51.12
N MET A 2 -15.40 -22.05 50.28
CA MET A 2 -15.71 -20.59 50.16
C MET A 2 -14.50 -19.66 49.89
N ASN A 3 -14.25 -19.04 48.72
CA ASN A 3 -15.07 -18.33 47.71
C ASN A 3 -15.93 -17.16 48.23
N HIS A 4 -15.43 -15.93 48.07
CA HIS A 4 -16.15 -14.68 47.75
C HIS A 4 -15.12 -13.66 47.25
N ALA A 5 -14.99 -13.45 45.93
CA ALA A 5 -15.74 -12.48 45.11
C ALA A 5 -15.33 -11.01 45.38
N CYS A 6 -14.32 -10.54 44.63
CA CYS A 6 -14.01 -9.12 44.46
C CYS A 6 -14.70 -8.63 43.17
N ASP A 7 -15.79 -7.89 43.34
CA ASP A 7 -16.43 -7.12 42.27
C ASP A 7 -15.67 -5.80 42.07
N LEU A 8 -15.00 -5.65 40.93
CA LEU A 8 -14.63 -4.37 40.33
C LEU A 8 -14.43 -4.59 38.83
N ASP A 9 -15.34 -4.10 37.97
CA ASP A 9 -14.88 -3.29 36.83
C ASP A 9 -15.99 -2.38 36.29
N GLY A 10 -15.68 -1.09 36.27
CA GLY A 10 -16.54 -0.01 35.85
C GLY A 10 -16.49 0.18 34.35
N SER A 11 -17.62 -0.04 33.68
CA SER A 11 -17.83 0.41 32.31
C SER A 11 -17.86 1.94 32.27
N LYS A 12 -16.75 2.56 31.83
CA LYS A 12 -16.70 4.01 31.54
C LYS A 12 -17.27 4.30 30.16
N VAL A 13 -18.48 4.86 30.17
CA VAL A 13 -19.10 5.54 29.03
C VAL A 13 -18.41 6.90 28.82
N VAL A 14 -17.92 7.16 27.61
CA VAL A 14 -17.36 8.47 27.24
C VAL A 14 -18.53 9.40 26.85
N LEU A 15 -18.82 10.37 27.73
CA LEU A 15 -19.75 11.48 27.47
C LEU A 15 -18.97 12.77 27.19
N PHE A 16 -19.19 13.38 26.04
CA PHE A 16 -18.68 14.73 25.72
C PHE A 16 -19.74 15.81 26.02
N ARG A 17 -19.34 16.69 26.96
CA ARG A 17 -19.77 18.04 27.35
C ARG A 17 -21.22 18.53 27.16
N LYS A 18 -21.74 19.02 28.29
CA LYS A 18 -22.96 19.80 28.54
C LYS A 18 -22.67 21.30 28.36
N ASN A 19 -23.57 22.07 27.72
CA ASN A 19 -23.64 23.52 27.86
C ASN A 19 -25.01 23.88 28.50
N PRO A 20 -25.09 24.79 29.48
CA PRO A 20 -26.33 25.12 30.16
C PRO A 20 -26.92 26.41 29.57
N ASP A 21 -28.17 26.38 29.14
CA ASP A 21 -29.05 27.52 29.38
C ASP A 21 -30.51 27.10 29.29
N GLY A 22 -31.26 27.46 30.34
CA GLY A 22 -32.62 27.03 30.56
C GLY A 22 -33.65 27.92 29.87
N ARG A 23 -34.69 27.29 29.32
CA ARG A 23 -36.10 27.72 29.37
C ARG A 23 -37.00 26.55 28.97
N PRO A 24 -38.10 26.26 29.70
CA PRO A 24 -38.98 25.14 29.38
C PRO A 24 -40.03 25.57 28.35
N ARG A 25 -40.18 24.83 27.24
CA ARG A 25 -41.32 24.99 26.33
C ARG A 25 -41.89 23.62 25.93
N GLN A 26 -43.06 23.36 26.52
CA GLN A 26 -44.17 22.50 26.10
C GLN A 26 -43.87 21.34 25.14
N ARG A 27 -44.01 20.12 25.68
CA ARG A 27 -44.20 18.86 24.95
C ARG A 27 -45.35 19.02 23.95
N ARG A 28 -45.02 19.08 22.66
CA ARG A 28 -45.88 18.51 21.62
C ARG A 28 -45.45 17.07 21.43
N ALA A 29 -46.33 16.15 21.80
CA ALA A 29 -46.18 14.73 21.52
C ALA A 29 -46.33 14.52 20.01
N SER A 30 -45.21 14.45 19.31
CA SER A 30 -45.13 13.83 17.99
C SER A 30 -44.63 12.40 18.22
N GLY A 31 -45.41 11.43 17.76
CA GLY A 31 -45.11 10.00 17.96
C GLY A 31 -43.77 9.62 17.34
N ASP A 32 -42.83 9.22 18.20
CA ASP A 32 -41.65 8.47 17.83
C ASP A 32 -41.87 7.08 18.44
N GLY A 33 -42.05 6.06 17.60
CA GLY A 33 -42.18 4.68 18.05
C GLY A 33 -40.92 4.20 18.77
N PRO A 34 -40.93 3.01 19.40
CA PRO A 34 -39.74 2.49 20.06
C PRO A 34 -38.62 2.42 19.02
N ARG A 35 -37.49 3.08 19.29
CA ARG A 35 -36.32 3.08 18.41
C ARG A 35 -35.88 1.64 18.18
N SER A 36 -36.21 1.09 17.01
CA SER A 36 -35.70 -0.19 16.51
C SER A 36 -34.23 -0.06 16.15
N GLN A 37 -33.38 0.25 17.13
CA GLN A 37 -31.96 0.46 16.93
C GLN A 37 -31.20 -0.86 17.13
N VAL A 38 -30.30 -1.17 16.20
CA VAL A 38 -29.35 -2.28 16.34
C VAL A 38 -28.35 -1.95 17.46
N LEU A 39 -28.14 -2.88 18.40
CA LEU A 39 -27.23 -2.71 19.53
C LEU A 39 -25.97 -3.57 19.37
N THR A 40 -24.80 -2.94 19.49
CA THR A 40 -23.49 -3.62 19.47
C THR A 40 -23.02 -3.94 20.88
N THR A 41 -22.61 -5.19 21.11
CA THR A 41 -21.95 -5.65 22.34
C THR A 41 -20.55 -6.14 22.02
N ASN A 42 -19.72 -6.43 23.04
CA ASN A 42 -18.37 -6.97 22.84
C ASN A 42 -18.35 -8.34 22.16
N VAL A 43 -19.46 -9.08 22.18
CA VAL A 43 -19.55 -10.47 21.68
C VAL A 43 -20.57 -10.67 20.56
N GLY A 44 -21.25 -9.60 20.11
CA GLY A 44 -22.25 -9.74 19.06
C GLY A 44 -23.13 -8.53 18.84
N LEU A 45 -23.98 -8.66 17.82
CA LEU A 45 -24.95 -7.66 17.37
C LEU A 45 -26.36 -8.13 17.73
N GLN A 46 -27.10 -7.32 18.49
CA GLN A 46 -28.50 -7.58 18.81
C GLN A 46 -29.39 -6.82 17.83
N ILE A 47 -30.16 -7.58 17.04
CA ILE A 47 -31.08 -7.06 16.02
C ILE A 47 -32.51 -7.13 16.59
N PRO A 48 -33.22 -5.99 16.73
CA PRO A 48 -34.58 -6.01 17.26
C PRO A 48 -35.55 -6.67 16.27
N ALA A 49 -36.55 -7.36 16.81
CA ALA A 49 -37.64 -7.90 16.00
C ALA A 49 -38.41 -6.75 15.33
N GLY A 50 -38.70 -6.89 14.03
CA GLY A 50 -39.37 -5.84 13.25
C GLY A 50 -38.45 -4.73 12.73
N LEU A 51 -37.13 -4.92 12.75
CA LEU A 51 -36.20 -4.02 12.07
C LEU A 51 -36.53 -3.95 10.57
N THR A 52 -36.63 -2.74 10.03
CA THR A 52 -36.85 -2.54 8.60
C THR A 52 -35.60 -2.91 7.80
N PHE A 53 -35.77 -3.23 6.52
CA PHE A 53 -34.63 -3.48 5.63
C PHE A 53 -33.68 -2.27 5.54
N ASP A 54 -34.23 -1.06 5.44
CA ASP A 54 -33.44 0.17 5.33
C ASP A 54 -32.59 0.43 6.60
N ASP A 55 -33.15 0.15 7.77
CA ASP A 55 -32.43 0.26 9.04
C ASP A 55 -31.35 -0.82 9.18
N TRP A 56 -31.65 -2.04 8.72
CA TRP A 56 -30.69 -3.14 8.68
C TRP A 56 -29.53 -2.85 7.71
N GLU A 57 -29.83 -2.36 6.51
CA GLU A 57 -28.83 -1.97 5.51
C GLU A 57 -27.94 -0.84 6.03
N ARG A 58 -28.54 0.18 6.64
CA ARG A 58 -27.81 1.30 7.26
C ARG A 58 -26.89 0.82 8.38
N ALA A 59 -27.35 -0.07 9.26
CA ALA A 59 -26.52 -0.66 10.29
C ALA A 59 -25.34 -1.44 9.68
N GLY A 60 -25.57 -2.21 8.62
CA GLY A 60 -24.53 -2.92 7.88
C GLY A 60 -23.46 -1.97 7.32
N ARG A 61 -23.86 -0.86 6.69
CA ARG A 61 -22.94 0.17 6.19
C ARG A 61 -22.11 0.80 7.32
N GLN A 62 -22.72 1.10 8.46
CA GLN A 62 -22.02 1.64 9.63
C GLN A 62 -21.00 0.67 10.20
N LEU A 63 -21.36 -0.61 10.36
CA LEU A 63 -20.45 -1.66 10.82
C LEU A 63 -19.27 -1.82 9.87
N SER A 64 -19.52 -1.86 8.55
CA SER A 64 -18.47 -1.91 7.54
C SER A 64 -17.52 -0.72 7.66
N GLY A 65 -18.06 0.50 7.85
CA GLY A 65 -17.26 1.71 8.06
C GLY A 65 -16.36 1.61 9.29
N ILE A 66 -16.87 1.11 10.42
CA ILE A 66 -16.09 0.90 11.65
C ILE A 66 -14.97 -0.10 11.41
N VAL A 67 -15.29 -1.27 10.84
CA VAL A 67 -14.30 -2.32 10.58
C VAL A 67 -13.20 -1.82 9.64
N ASN A 68 -13.57 -1.17 8.53
CA ASN A 68 -12.62 -0.65 7.54
C ASN A 68 -11.73 0.47 8.10
N SER A 69 -12.25 1.28 9.03
CA SER A 69 -11.53 2.40 9.64
C SER A 69 -10.69 2.00 10.85
N SER A 70 -11.05 0.91 11.54
CA SER A 70 -10.39 0.47 12.78
C SER A 70 -8.88 0.28 12.63
N SER A 71 -8.43 -0.30 11.51
CA SER A 71 -7.02 -0.50 11.20
C SER A 71 -6.26 0.83 11.09
N TRP A 72 -6.87 1.86 10.49
CA TRP A 72 -6.30 3.21 10.43
C TRP A 72 -6.21 3.83 11.82
N TRP A 73 -7.28 3.77 12.62
CA TRP A 73 -7.28 4.35 13.98
C TRP A 73 -6.21 3.72 14.86
N LEU A 74 -6.07 2.39 14.82
CA LEU A 74 -5.04 1.67 15.56
C LEU A 74 -3.63 2.04 15.07
N GLY A 75 -3.45 2.16 13.76
CA GLY A 75 -2.19 2.58 13.18
C GLY A 75 -1.81 4.00 13.59
N ASP A 76 -2.73 4.96 13.49
CA ASP A 76 -2.54 6.36 13.89
C ASP A 76 -2.25 6.48 15.39
N TRP A 77 -2.99 5.75 16.22
CA TRP A 77 -2.77 5.70 17.67
C TRP A 77 -1.36 5.19 18.01
N LEU A 78 -0.86 4.16 17.31
CA LEU A 78 0.50 3.65 17.49
C LEU A 78 1.57 4.63 17.01
N VAL A 79 1.33 5.30 15.88
CA VAL A 79 2.25 6.32 15.35
C VAL A 79 2.40 7.43 16.37
N TYR A 80 1.29 8.01 16.81
CA TYR A 80 1.26 9.04 17.84
C TYR A 80 1.93 8.56 19.13
N GLY A 81 1.59 7.36 19.61
CA GLY A 81 2.12 6.82 20.85
C GLY A 81 3.64 6.62 20.84
N LYS A 82 4.21 6.20 19.70
CA LYS A 82 5.66 6.05 19.57
C LYS A 82 6.38 7.40 19.69
N ASP A 83 5.79 8.45 19.12
CA ASP A 83 6.42 9.77 19.06
C ASP A 83 6.30 10.52 20.40
N HIS A 84 5.29 10.20 21.22
CA HIS A 84 4.97 10.93 22.45
C HIS A 84 5.28 10.18 23.75
N TYR A 85 5.39 8.85 23.73
CA TYR A 85 5.48 8.04 24.95
C TYR A 85 6.60 7.00 24.91
N THR A 86 7.87 7.42 24.92
CA THR A 86 9.05 6.53 24.87
C THR A 86 8.95 5.31 25.81
N ASP A 87 8.98 5.53 27.12
CA ASP A 87 9.08 4.44 28.12
C ASP A 87 7.75 3.71 28.36
N ARG A 88 6.63 4.34 27.97
CA ARG A 88 5.27 3.84 28.23
C ARG A 88 4.61 3.21 27.01
N TYR A 89 5.21 3.34 25.82
CA TYR A 89 4.68 2.81 24.57
C TYR A 89 4.42 1.30 24.63
N GLN A 90 5.39 0.54 25.14
CA GLN A 90 5.27 -0.91 25.28
C GLN A 90 4.19 -1.32 26.30
N LEU A 91 4.00 -0.51 27.36
CA LEU A 91 2.93 -0.72 28.32
C LEU A 91 1.55 -0.49 27.69
N GLY A 92 1.40 0.59 26.91
CA GLY A 92 0.17 0.91 26.18
C GLY A 92 -0.20 -0.17 25.16
N ILE A 93 0.78 -0.68 24.40
CA ILE A 93 0.56 -1.79 23.46
C ILE A 93 0.04 -3.04 24.18
N ARG A 94 0.67 -3.44 25.29
CA ARG A 94 0.25 -4.63 26.05
C ARG A 94 -1.17 -4.48 26.60
N ALA A 95 -1.53 -3.29 27.08
CA ALA A 95 -2.87 -2.99 27.57
C ALA A 95 -3.94 -3.06 26.47
N ALA A 96 -3.59 -2.77 25.21
CA ALA A 96 -4.52 -2.84 24.08
C ALA A 96 -4.91 -4.27 23.68
N GLY A 97 -4.20 -5.30 24.15
CA GLY A 97 -4.60 -6.71 23.98
C GLY A 97 -4.52 -7.25 22.55
N LEU A 98 -3.92 -6.52 21.60
CA LEU A 98 -3.79 -6.94 20.20
C LEU A 98 -2.41 -7.51 19.88
N GLN A 99 -2.35 -8.41 18.89
CA GLN A 99 -1.11 -9.03 18.44
C GLN A 99 -0.12 -7.98 17.91
N TYR A 100 1.10 -7.99 18.45
CA TYR A 100 2.12 -6.98 18.16
C TYR A 100 2.45 -6.88 16.66
N GLN A 101 2.53 -8.01 15.95
CA GLN A 101 2.84 -8.03 14.52
C GLN A 101 1.79 -7.28 13.68
N THR A 102 0.51 -7.44 14.01
CA THR A 102 -0.60 -6.74 13.35
C THR A 102 -0.52 -5.24 13.60
N LEU A 103 -0.31 -4.84 14.85
CA LEU A 103 -0.14 -3.44 15.25
C LEU A 103 1.05 -2.79 14.51
N ARG A 104 2.18 -3.49 14.41
CA ARG A 104 3.36 -3.01 13.68
C ARG A 104 3.05 -2.77 12.21
N ASN A 105 2.31 -3.67 11.56
CA ASN A 105 1.87 -3.50 10.18
C ASN A 105 0.97 -2.27 10.04
N TYR A 106 -0.01 -2.12 10.93
CA TYR A 106 -0.93 -0.97 10.91
C TYR A 106 -0.21 0.37 11.05
N ALA A 107 0.72 0.47 11.99
CA ALA A 107 1.55 1.65 12.18
C ALA A 107 2.42 1.93 10.95
N TRP A 108 2.99 0.89 10.33
CA TRP A 108 3.82 1.05 9.14
C TRP A 108 3.04 1.61 7.94
N VAL A 109 1.87 1.04 7.63
CA VAL A 109 0.99 1.55 6.55
C VAL A 109 0.52 2.96 6.87
N SER A 110 0.13 3.24 8.12
CA SER A 110 -0.35 4.57 8.52
C SER A 110 0.70 5.67 8.37
N ARG A 111 1.99 5.35 8.56
CA ARG A 111 3.10 6.26 8.24
C ARG A 111 3.34 6.46 6.75
N ARG A 112 3.07 5.43 5.93
CA ARG A 112 3.25 5.49 4.47
C ARG A 112 2.16 6.31 3.79
N PHE A 113 0.97 6.39 4.39
CA PHE A 113 -0.18 7.12 3.88
C PHE A 113 -0.67 8.13 4.91
N GLU A 114 -0.22 9.38 4.79
CA GLU A 114 -0.78 10.50 5.55
C GLU A 114 -2.27 10.66 5.29
N LEU A 115 -3.00 11.25 6.24
CA LEU A 115 -4.47 11.36 6.21
C LEU A 115 -5.02 11.86 4.86
N HIS A 116 -4.37 12.86 4.24
CA HIS A 116 -4.80 13.44 2.97
C HIS A 116 -4.56 12.55 1.74
N ARG A 117 -3.69 11.53 1.84
CA ARG A 117 -3.42 10.56 0.77
C ARG A 117 -4.28 9.31 0.85
N ARG A 118 -5.06 9.13 1.94
CA ARG A 118 -5.92 7.96 2.13
C ARG A 118 -7.18 8.12 1.27
N ARG A 119 -7.43 7.15 0.40
CA ARG A 119 -8.62 7.13 -0.46
C ARG A 119 -9.78 6.48 0.29
N SER A 120 -10.83 7.23 0.59
CA SER A 120 -12.00 6.70 1.32
C SER A 120 -12.76 5.62 0.54
N GLY A 121 -12.64 5.61 -0.80
CA GLY A 121 -13.18 4.56 -1.66
C GLY A 121 -12.41 3.24 -1.58
N LEU A 122 -11.22 3.21 -0.97
CA LEU A 122 -10.35 2.04 -0.90
C LEU A 122 -10.14 1.58 0.54
N THR A 123 -10.11 0.27 0.73
CA THR A 123 -9.90 -0.31 2.05
C THR A 123 -8.45 -0.14 2.53
N PHE A 124 -8.23 -0.26 3.84
CA PHE A 124 -6.89 -0.32 4.43
C PHE A 124 -5.98 -1.34 3.73
N GLN A 125 -6.53 -2.49 3.33
CA GLN A 125 -5.74 -3.53 2.67
C GLN A 125 -5.20 -3.10 1.30
N HIS A 126 -5.94 -2.30 0.52
CA HIS A 126 -5.41 -1.75 -0.74
C HIS A 126 -4.14 -0.95 -0.49
N HIS A 127 -4.17 -0.09 0.53
CA HIS A 127 -3.02 0.71 0.94
C HIS A 127 -1.88 -0.19 1.45
N ALA A 128 -2.19 -1.25 2.20
CA ALA A 128 -1.19 -2.19 2.69
C ALA A 128 -0.42 -2.90 1.57
N GLU A 129 -1.07 -3.28 0.46
CA GLU A 129 -0.40 -3.88 -0.70
C GLU A 129 0.62 -2.92 -1.35
N LEU A 130 0.33 -1.62 -1.28
CA LEU A 130 1.10 -0.56 -1.95
C LEU A 130 2.16 0.08 -1.04
N ALA A 131 2.10 -0.15 0.27
CA ALA A 131 2.91 0.56 1.25
C ALA A 131 4.43 0.41 1.05
N SER A 132 4.87 -0.68 0.41
CA SER A 132 6.28 -0.92 0.08
C SER A 132 6.78 -0.18 -1.16
N LEU A 133 5.87 0.28 -2.03
CA LEU A 133 6.20 0.99 -3.27
C LEU A 133 6.67 2.43 -3.00
N SER A 134 7.23 3.07 -4.02
CA SER A 134 7.50 4.51 -3.99
C SER A 134 6.19 5.32 -3.93
N VAL A 135 6.25 6.55 -3.42
CA VAL A 135 5.09 7.45 -3.32
C VAL A 135 4.40 7.61 -4.67
N ARG A 136 5.17 7.80 -5.75
CA ARG A 136 4.65 7.93 -7.11
C ARG A 136 3.89 6.70 -7.57
N GLU A 137 4.44 5.51 -7.33
CA GLU A 137 3.76 4.25 -7.70
C GLU A 137 2.52 4.01 -6.83
N GLN A 138 2.58 4.34 -5.53
CA GLN A 138 1.42 4.26 -4.65
C GLN A 138 0.25 5.07 -5.21
N ASP A 139 0.48 6.35 -5.54
CA ASP A 139 -0.57 7.24 -6.05
C ASP A 139 -1.12 6.73 -7.38
N LEU A 140 -0.24 6.31 -8.30
CA LEU A 140 -0.64 5.71 -9.58
C LEU A 140 -1.58 4.50 -9.39
N TRP A 141 -1.22 3.58 -8.50
CA TRP A 141 -1.99 2.37 -8.28
C TRP A 141 -3.28 2.62 -7.48
N LEU A 142 -3.27 3.58 -6.55
CA LEU A 142 -4.47 4.02 -5.83
C LEU A 142 -5.47 4.65 -6.80
N ASP A 143 -5.03 5.54 -7.68
CA ASP A 143 -5.90 6.20 -8.66
C ASP A 143 -6.54 5.18 -9.60
N ARG A 144 -5.74 4.22 -10.09
CA ARG A 144 -6.26 3.13 -10.93
C ARG A 144 -7.28 2.28 -10.18
N ALA A 145 -6.98 1.86 -8.95
CA ALA A 145 -7.88 1.02 -8.17
C ALA A 145 -9.21 1.72 -7.86
N GLU A 146 -9.19 3.02 -7.58
CA GLU A 146 -10.39 3.82 -7.33
C GLU A 146 -11.23 4.00 -8.61
N GLN A 147 -10.59 4.29 -9.75
CA GLN A 147 -11.27 4.45 -11.04
C GLN A 147 -11.92 3.17 -11.57
N THR A 148 -11.26 2.02 -11.39
CA THR A 148 -11.74 0.73 -11.92
C THR A 148 -12.55 -0.08 -10.91
N GLY A 149 -12.61 0.37 -9.64
CA GLY A 149 -13.27 -0.36 -8.56
C GLY A 149 -12.61 -1.72 -8.28
N TRP A 150 -11.29 -1.81 -8.39
CA TRP A 150 -10.59 -3.08 -8.17
C TRP A 150 -10.71 -3.57 -6.73
N THR A 151 -10.83 -4.89 -6.59
CA THR A 151 -10.56 -5.59 -5.34
C THR A 151 -9.07 -5.64 -5.04
N THR A 152 -8.69 -5.85 -3.78
CA THR A 152 -7.28 -6.02 -3.39
C THR A 152 -6.58 -7.12 -4.19
N LYS A 153 -7.30 -8.21 -4.52
CA LYS A 153 -6.76 -9.32 -5.33
C LYS A 153 -6.45 -8.89 -6.76
N GLN A 154 -7.35 -8.12 -7.38
CA GLN A 154 -7.15 -7.58 -8.73
C GLN A 154 -5.97 -6.60 -8.73
N LEU A 155 -5.90 -5.71 -7.74
CA LEU A 155 -4.77 -4.80 -7.57
C LEU A 155 -3.44 -5.56 -7.47
N ARG A 156 -3.35 -6.58 -6.60
CA ARG A 156 -2.13 -7.39 -6.44
C ARG A 156 -1.73 -8.09 -7.74
N ASN A 157 -2.71 -8.64 -8.47
CA ASN A 157 -2.46 -9.29 -9.75
C ASN A 157 -1.95 -8.29 -10.80
N ALA A 158 -2.56 -7.10 -10.87
CA ALA A 158 -2.15 -6.05 -11.81
C ALA A 158 -0.71 -5.59 -11.56
N ILE A 159 -0.33 -5.37 -10.29
CA ILE A 159 1.05 -5.02 -9.92
C ILE A 159 2.03 -6.11 -10.34
N ARG A 160 1.68 -7.38 -10.13
CA ARG A 160 2.53 -8.51 -10.51
C ARG A 160 2.76 -8.55 -12.02
N LEU A 161 1.69 -8.44 -12.81
CA LEU A 161 1.76 -8.47 -14.27
C LEU A 161 2.61 -7.32 -14.82
N THR A 162 2.43 -6.09 -14.32
CA THR A 162 3.24 -4.95 -14.75
C THR A 162 4.73 -5.16 -14.47
N ARG A 163 5.09 -5.73 -13.30
CA ARG A 163 6.49 -6.03 -12.97
C ARG A 163 7.09 -7.16 -13.84
N GLU A 164 6.28 -8.16 -14.19
CA GLU A 164 6.68 -9.23 -15.09
C GLU A 164 6.94 -8.68 -16.51
N ASP A 165 6.06 -7.79 -16.98
CA ASP A 165 6.20 -7.12 -18.28
C ASP A 165 7.45 -6.22 -18.31
N GLU A 166 7.67 -5.38 -17.29
CA GLU A 166 8.87 -4.54 -17.19
C GLU A 166 10.16 -5.36 -17.19
N ARG A 167 10.17 -6.49 -16.47
CA ARG A 167 11.31 -7.41 -16.44
C ARG A 167 11.55 -8.08 -17.79
N ASN A 168 10.48 -8.47 -18.49
CA ASN A 168 10.58 -9.09 -19.80
C ASN A 168 11.03 -8.10 -20.87
N GLN A 169 10.55 -6.86 -20.83
CA GLN A 169 11.01 -5.78 -21.71
C GLN A 169 12.49 -5.48 -21.46
N GLY A 170 12.94 -5.38 -20.21
CA GLY A 170 14.36 -5.19 -19.89
C GLY A 170 15.24 -6.30 -20.46
N LYS A 171 14.82 -7.57 -20.32
CA LYS A 171 15.51 -8.72 -20.93
C LYS A 171 15.52 -8.68 -22.47
N GLN A 172 14.42 -8.26 -23.09
CA GLN A 172 14.35 -8.13 -24.55
C GLN A 172 15.28 -7.03 -25.07
N VAL A 173 15.36 -5.89 -24.36
CA VAL A 173 16.27 -4.79 -24.69
C VAL A 173 17.74 -5.19 -24.48
N GLU A 174 18.05 -5.95 -23.42
CA GLU A 174 19.40 -6.51 -23.23
C GLU A 174 19.73 -7.57 -24.30
N ALA A 175 18.79 -8.46 -24.62
CA ALA A 175 19.00 -9.48 -25.64
C ALA A 175 19.20 -8.87 -27.04
N THR A 176 18.52 -7.77 -27.36
CA THR A 176 18.77 -7.02 -28.61
C THR A 176 20.11 -6.29 -28.63
N ARG A 177 20.79 -6.13 -27.47
CA ARG A 177 22.15 -5.59 -27.36
C ARG A 177 23.22 -6.69 -27.29
N GLN A 178 22.85 -7.96 -27.20
CA GLN A 178 23.79 -9.09 -27.18
C GLN A 178 23.94 -9.65 -28.60
N LEU A 179 25.14 -9.51 -29.17
CA LEU A 179 25.50 -10.16 -30.42
C LEU A 179 25.91 -11.61 -30.12
N ALA A 180 25.15 -12.58 -30.64
CA ALA A 180 25.57 -13.99 -30.59
C ALA A 180 26.76 -14.20 -31.54
N VAL A 181 27.97 -14.34 -30.99
CA VAL A 181 29.19 -14.61 -31.77
C VAL A 181 29.37 -16.13 -31.90
N PRO A 182 29.42 -16.69 -33.11
CA PRO A 182 29.75 -18.10 -33.30
C PRO A 182 31.09 -18.46 -32.66
N GLY A 183 31.18 -19.58 -31.95
CA GLY A 183 32.35 -19.95 -31.15
C GLY A 183 33.66 -20.04 -31.94
N ASN A 184 33.58 -20.35 -33.25
CA ASN A 184 34.74 -20.33 -34.14
C ASN A 184 35.31 -18.91 -34.34
N ARG A 185 34.48 -17.87 -34.38
CA ARG A 185 34.95 -16.47 -34.48
C ARG A 185 35.55 -15.99 -33.18
N LEU A 186 34.96 -16.39 -32.05
CA LEU A 186 35.44 -16.03 -30.71
C LEU A 186 36.88 -16.50 -30.47
N GLN A 187 37.20 -17.75 -30.87
CA GLN A 187 38.56 -18.30 -30.77
C GLN A 187 39.59 -17.49 -31.57
N TRP A 188 39.21 -17.01 -32.76
CA TRP A 188 40.09 -16.23 -33.61
C TRP A 188 40.31 -14.81 -33.06
N TRP A 189 39.27 -14.18 -32.53
CA TRP A 189 39.39 -12.87 -31.89
C TRP A 189 40.22 -12.94 -30.59
N HIS A 190 40.09 -14.01 -29.81
CA HIS A 190 40.92 -14.24 -28.63
C HIS A 190 42.40 -14.37 -28.99
N LYS A 191 42.71 -15.13 -30.05
CA LYS A 191 44.07 -15.27 -30.56
C LYS A 191 44.65 -13.93 -31.05
N ALA A 192 43.82 -13.09 -31.66
CA ALA A 192 44.23 -11.75 -32.11
C ALA A 192 44.49 -10.79 -30.94
N ALA A 193 43.69 -10.87 -29.87
CA ALA A 193 43.89 -10.11 -28.64
C ALA A 193 45.19 -10.50 -27.93
N GLU A 194 45.47 -11.81 -27.79
CA GLU A 194 46.72 -12.32 -27.23
C GLU A 194 47.96 -11.84 -28.01
N GLN A 195 47.90 -11.84 -29.35
CA GLN A 195 48.98 -11.33 -30.19
C GLN A 195 49.18 -9.82 -30.06
N SER A 196 48.09 -9.08 -29.78
CA SER A 196 48.12 -7.64 -29.57
C SER A 196 48.56 -7.27 -28.14
N GLY A 197 48.70 -8.26 -27.24
CA GLY A 197 49.13 -8.06 -25.86
C GLY A 197 48.13 -7.32 -24.98
N ILE A 198 46.86 -7.24 -25.39
CA ILE A 198 45.80 -6.55 -24.65
C ILE A 198 44.68 -7.52 -24.28
N ASP A 199 43.91 -7.15 -23.26
CA ASP A 199 42.77 -7.94 -22.81
C ASP A 199 41.74 -8.13 -23.94
N PHE A 200 41.11 -9.31 -23.99
CA PHE A 200 40.17 -9.67 -25.05
C PHE A 200 38.99 -8.70 -25.16
N GLU A 201 38.41 -8.29 -24.02
CA GLU A 201 37.28 -7.37 -24.02
C GLU A 201 37.71 -6.00 -24.54
N GLN A 202 38.87 -5.52 -24.07
CA GLN A 202 39.45 -4.26 -24.53
C GLN A 202 39.83 -4.28 -26.02
N TRP A 203 40.33 -5.41 -26.53
CA TRP A 203 40.66 -5.60 -27.93
C TRP A 203 39.41 -5.53 -28.82
N VAL A 204 38.33 -6.21 -28.41
CA VAL A 204 37.06 -6.22 -29.17
C VAL A 204 36.47 -4.81 -29.24
N LEU A 205 36.42 -4.08 -28.12
CA LEU A 205 35.90 -2.71 -28.08
C LEU A 205 36.73 -1.78 -28.97
N ALA A 206 38.06 -1.76 -28.81
CA ALA A 206 38.92 -0.91 -29.62
C ALA A 206 38.83 -1.23 -31.11
N THR A 207 38.69 -2.52 -31.47
CA THR A 207 38.55 -2.93 -32.88
C THR A 207 37.22 -2.45 -33.47
N LEU A 208 36.12 -2.57 -32.72
CA LEU A 208 34.80 -2.11 -33.16
C LEU A 208 34.74 -0.58 -33.25
N ASP A 209 35.32 0.13 -32.29
CA ASP A 209 35.36 1.60 -32.28
C ASP A 209 36.16 2.15 -33.47
N ASN A 210 37.34 1.61 -33.74
CA ASN A 210 38.15 2.00 -34.91
C ASN A 210 37.45 1.68 -36.24
N ALA A 211 36.72 0.56 -36.31
CA ALA A 211 35.96 0.20 -37.50
C ALA A 211 34.76 1.13 -37.70
N ALA A 212 34.10 1.55 -36.62
CA ALA A 212 33.01 2.51 -36.65
C ALA A 212 33.49 3.91 -37.06
N GLU A 213 34.61 4.38 -36.49
CA GLU A 213 35.22 5.67 -36.83
C GLU A 213 35.55 5.75 -38.32
N ARG A 214 36.24 4.75 -38.87
CA ARG A 214 36.54 4.67 -40.31
C ARG A 214 35.29 4.67 -41.18
N ALA A 215 34.25 3.93 -40.80
CA ALA A 215 33.02 3.86 -41.57
C ALA A 215 32.25 5.20 -41.55
N LEU A 216 32.31 5.95 -40.44
CA LEU A 216 31.71 7.27 -40.33
C LEU A 216 32.49 8.31 -41.15
N GLU A 217 33.83 8.29 -41.10
CA GLU A 217 34.71 9.15 -41.90
C GLU A 217 34.48 8.94 -43.42
N GLU A 218 34.43 7.70 -43.89
CA GLU A 218 34.14 7.36 -45.29
C GLU A 218 32.76 7.88 -45.75
N THR A 219 31.79 7.94 -44.85
CA THR A 219 30.43 8.43 -45.16
C THR A 219 30.38 9.95 -45.27
N GLU A 220 31.15 10.66 -44.43
CA GLU A 220 31.25 12.13 -44.47
C GLU A 220 31.99 12.62 -45.72
N GLU A 221 33.06 11.92 -46.14
CA GLU A 221 33.77 12.23 -47.39
C GLU A 221 32.90 12.03 -48.63
N GLN A 222 32.09 10.95 -48.66
CA GLN A 222 31.16 10.70 -49.76
C GLN A 222 30.01 11.71 -49.83
N ALA A 223 29.52 12.20 -48.68
CA ALA A 223 28.51 13.25 -48.63
C ALA A 223 29.05 14.61 -49.10
N GLY A 224 30.30 14.94 -48.76
CA GLY A 224 30.98 16.17 -49.16
C GLY A 224 31.38 16.24 -50.64
N LEU A 225 31.50 15.11 -51.33
CA LEU A 225 31.80 15.03 -52.77
C LEU A 225 30.55 15.07 -53.67
N SER A 226 29.34 15.06 -53.10
CA SER A 226 28.06 15.10 -53.83
C SER A 226 27.30 16.42 -53.76
N ALA A 227 27.82 17.40 -53.01
CA ALA A 227 27.29 18.76 -52.86
C ALA A 227 28.02 19.77 -53.76
#